data_AF-A0A177DK08-F1
#
_entry.id   AF-A0A177DK08-F1
#
_cell.length_a   1.000
_cell.length_b   1.000
_cell.length_c   1.000
_cell.angle_alpha   90.00
_cell.angle_beta   90.00
_cell.angle_gamma   90.00
#
_symmetry.space_group_name_H-M   'P 1'
#
loop_
_entity.id
_entity.type
_entity.pdbx_description
1 polymer ?
#
loop_
_entity_poly.entity_id
_entity_poly.type
_entity_poly.pdbx_seq_one_letter_code
_entity_poly.pdbx_strand_id
1 'polypeptide(L)'
;MQILDILVTVVTILPTVFSVRIPLPETPCKTGTQRCHANNVEECDPFGNYVPIQACSDTEFCTIDAYDPNTPSQCTEQDCVVEPCLRSSHRAIARAPFMNDMPPTRSPSKNLESRSYISKGAPSVFEHCITAGERRCSGEQVEMCSTENAWVKIESCSDTEECRAEYNDARCQLIVASTLLILRSPTAIPEWCRIGESRCLGNVLQLCEQNSWKPTMCPNPSKCVKRDDVAQCWVEPPFPSVVPELCVPGDRKCDSDAYALQLCGKDGVYHTEKKCTTPGDCKTDRPGQAHCGTGSMDSPKFERHTNSTQCTHGDYACDTHRRFMFVCINGIWQEPIQCHRAGACQAVGPTPEYPKGNMDCIGFPKYLYPDNRVCETVSSCEFMRYMYCSAVSTLFIHFLTFSFLQW
;
A
#
# COMPACT_ATOMS: atom_id res chain seq x y z
N MET A 1 -41.01 35.56 -55.49
CA MET A 1 -40.28 34.48 -54.79
C MET A 1 -38.78 34.69 -55.00
N GLN A 2 -38.16 35.67 -54.34
CA GLN A 2 -36.72 35.94 -54.52
C GLN A 2 -36.07 36.76 -53.39
N ILE A 3 -36.73 36.87 -52.23
CA ILE A 3 -36.24 37.67 -51.07
C ILE A 3 -36.02 36.79 -49.83
N LEU A 4 -36.38 35.50 -49.87
CA LEU A 4 -36.28 34.62 -48.70
C LEU A 4 -35.00 33.77 -48.62
N ASP A 5 -34.14 33.75 -49.64
CA ASP A 5 -32.94 32.89 -49.67
C ASP A 5 -31.64 33.57 -49.22
N ILE A 6 -31.66 34.87 -48.92
CA ILE A 6 -30.44 35.61 -48.51
C ILE A 6 -30.28 35.64 -46.98
N LEU A 7 -31.31 35.25 -46.20
CA LEU A 7 -31.24 35.30 -44.74
C LEU A 7 -30.70 34.03 -44.06
N VAL A 8 -30.36 32.98 -44.83
CA VAL A 8 -29.88 31.70 -44.27
C VAL A 8 -28.34 31.60 -44.27
N THR A 9 -27.63 32.54 -44.88
CA THR A 9 -26.17 32.44 -45.09
C THR A 9 -25.29 33.28 -44.15
N VAL A 10 -25.87 33.94 -43.12
CA VAL A 10 -25.11 34.82 -42.19
C VAL A 10 -24.92 34.21 -40.79
N VAL A 11 -25.41 32.98 -40.53
CA VAL A 11 -25.36 32.37 -39.16
C VAL A 11 -24.23 31.35 -38.99
N THR A 12 -23.21 31.33 -39.85
CA THR A 12 -22.07 30.39 -39.74
C THR A 12 -20.71 31.06 -39.51
N ILE A 13 -20.69 32.31 -39.05
CA ILE A 13 -19.44 33.00 -38.72
C ILE A 13 -19.31 33.11 -37.19
N LEU A 14 -18.49 32.20 -36.66
CA LEU A 14 -17.82 32.20 -35.36
C LEU A 14 -18.69 32.22 -34.09
N PRO A 15 -18.49 31.18 -33.27
CA PRO A 15 -17.77 31.45 -32.05
C PRO A 15 -16.62 30.45 -31.89
N THR A 16 -15.41 30.84 -32.33
CA THR A 16 -14.21 30.39 -31.62
C THR A 16 -14.22 31.08 -30.28
N VAL A 17 -15.04 30.57 -29.36
CA VAL A 17 -14.93 30.89 -27.95
C VAL A 17 -13.53 30.43 -27.58
N PHE A 18 -12.63 31.38 -27.34
CA PHE A 18 -11.42 31.10 -26.60
C PHE A 18 -11.85 30.39 -25.32
N SER A 19 -11.59 29.09 -25.26
CA SER A 19 -11.64 28.34 -24.02
C SER A 19 -10.44 28.80 -23.19
N VAL A 20 -10.50 30.06 -22.73
CA VAL A 20 -9.67 30.53 -21.64
C VAL A 20 -10.16 29.72 -20.46
N ARG A 21 -9.45 28.63 -20.17
CA ARG A 21 -9.55 27.97 -18.87
C ARG A 21 -9.16 29.05 -17.88
N ILE A 22 -10.16 29.66 -17.26
CA ILE A 22 -9.96 30.34 -15.99
C ILE A 22 -9.51 29.22 -15.05
N PRO A 23 -8.25 29.18 -14.60
CA PRO A 23 -7.86 28.22 -13.59
C PRO A 23 -8.84 28.38 -12.42
N LEU A 24 -9.41 27.28 -11.94
CA LEU A 24 -10.19 27.33 -10.71
C LEU A 24 -9.31 28.05 -9.68
N PRO A 25 -9.84 29.05 -8.96
CA PRO A 25 -9.06 29.72 -7.93
C PRO A 25 -8.56 28.63 -6.99
N GLU A 26 -7.23 28.46 -6.93
CA GLU A 26 -6.62 27.59 -5.95
C GLU A 26 -7.16 28.05 -4.59
N THR A 27 -7.78 27.14 -3.84
CA THR A 27 -8.19 27.45 -2.47
C THR A 27 -6.94 27.97 -1.75
N PRO A 28 -7.01 29.12 -1.06
CA PRO A 28 -5.84 29.72 -0.42
C PRO A 28 -5.17 28.67 0.46
N CYS A 29 -3.89 28.44 0.23
CA CYS A 29 -3.13 27.43 0.95
C CYS A 29 -2.92 27.85 2.43
N LYS A 30 -2.59 26.88 3.29
CA LYS A 30 -2.28 27.18 4.70
C LYS A 30 -0.84 27.69 4.80
N THR A 31 -0.66 28.91 5.30
CA THR A 31 0.67 29.53 5.46
C THR A 31 1.65 28.60 6.16
N GLY A 32 2.86 28.49 5.62
CA GLY A 32 3.93 27.60 6.10
C GLY A 32 3.83 26.14 5.63
N THR A 33 2.79 25.74 4.90
CA THR A 33 2.77 24.42 4.26
C THR A 33 3.69 24.39 3.05
N GLN A 34 4.46 23.32 2.91
CA GLN A 34 5.35 23.11 1.79
C GLN A 34 4.79 22.08 0.81
N ARG A 35 5.14 22.22 -0.48
CA ARG A 35 4.83 21.24 -1.52
C ARG A 35 5.97 21.13 -2.52
N CYS A 36 6.01 20.02 -3.25
CA CYS A 36 6.88 19.85 -4.40
C CYS A 36 6.11 20.13 -5.70
N HIS A 37 6.57 21.10 -6.48
CA HIS A 37 6.00 21.42 -7.77
C HIS A 37 7.10 21.76 -8.79
N ALA A 38 7.08 21.11 -9.95
CA ALA A 38 8.07 21.28 -11.01
C ALA A 38 9.55 21.17 -10.53
N ASN A 39 9.82 20.20 -9.64
CA ASN A 39 11.12 20.00 -8.98
C ASN A 39 11.63 21.18 -8.12
N ASN A 40 10.72 22.03 -7.64
CA ASN A 40 10.99 23.05 -6.64
C ASN A 40 10.23 22.72 -5.35
N VAL A 41 10.87 23.00 -4.22
CA VAL A 41 10.17 23.15 -2.95
C VAL A 41 9.49 24.51 -2.96
N GLU A 42 8.16 24.52 -2.85
CA GLU A 42 7.36 25.73 -2.71
C GLU A 42 6.76 25.79 -1.30
N GLU A 43 6.69 26.98 -0.72
CA GLU A 43 6.03 27.23 0.57
C GLU A 43 4.87 28.19 0.39
N CYS A 44 3.78 27.94 1.12
CA CYS A 44 2.63 28.81 1.11
C CYS A 44 2.90 30.10 1.90
N ASP A 45 2.85 31.24 1.21
CA ASP A 45 3.02 32.56 1.80
C ASP A 45 1.79 33.00 2.65
N PRO A 46 1.89 34.12 3.40
CA PRO A 46 0.75 34.67 4.14
C PRO A 46 -0.43 35.15 3.27
N PHE A 47 -0.24 35.26 1.95
CA PHE A 47 -1.25 35.68 0.99
C PHE A 47 -1.97 34.49 0.34
N GLY A 48 -1.61 33.25 0.72
CA GLY A 48 -2.23 32.03 0.20
C GLY A 48 -1.68 31.60 -1.16
N ASN A 49 -0.49 32.05 -1.55
CA ASN A 49 0.19 31.63 -2.78
C ASN A 49 1.40 30.76 -2.44
N TYR A 50 1.60 29.70 -3.22
CA TYR A 50 2.83 28.93 -3.16
C TYR A 50 3.95 29.67 -3.89
N VAL A 51 5.05 29.93 -3.18
CA VAL A 51 6.25 30.57 -3.73
C VAL A 51 7.43 29.60 -3.65
N PRO A 52 8.25 29.48 -4.69
CA PRO A 52 9.42 28.59 -4.68
C PRO A 52 10.44 29.11 -3.65
N ILE A 53 10.82 28.25 -2.71
CA ILE A 53 11.85 28.54 -1.70
C ILE A 53 13.18 27.85 -2.01
N GLN A 54 13.15 26.73 -2.74
CA GLN A 54 14.34 25.99 -3.16
C GLN A 54 14.10 25.29 -4.49
N ALA A 55 15.01 25.45 -5.45
CA ALA A 55 15.05 24.67 -6.68
C ALA A 55 15.99 23.48 -6.50
N CYS A 56 15.53 22.27 -6.82
CA CYS A 56 16.39 21.09 -6.78
C CYS A 56 17.24 21.02 -8.06
N SER A 57 18.47 20.54 -7.94
CA SER A 57 19.34 20.32 -9.11
C SER A 57 18.80 19.21 -10.02
N ASP A 58 19.35 19.09 -11.22
CA ASP A 58 18.99 18.02 -12.18
C ASP A 58 19.30 16.61 -11.64
N THR A 59 20.10 16.49 -10.59
CA THR A 59 20.45 15.24 -9.90
C THR A 59 19.65 14.98 -8.62
N GLU A 60 18.77 15.89 -8.24
CA GLU A 60 17.97 15.82 -7.02
C GLU A 60 16.47 15.80 -7.35
N PHE A 61 15.70 15.12 -6.50
CA PHE A 61 14.24 15.15 -6.56
C PHE A 61 13.69 15.84 -5.31
N CYS A 62 12.74 16.74 -5.52
CA CYS A 62 11.93 17.27 -4.45
C CYS A 62 11.06 16.15 -3.85
N THR A 63 11.21 15.88 -2.55
CA THR A 63 10.42 14.88 -1.83
C THR A 63 9.69 15.51 -0.63
N ILE A 64 8.51 14.98 -0.33
CA ILE A 64 7.73 15.27 0.88
C ILE A 64 7.63 13.97 1.65
N ASP A 65 7.93 13.99 2.95
CA ASP A 65 7.71 12.83 3.80
C ASP A 65 6.20 12.61 3.98
N ALA A 66 5.69 11.51 3.43
CA ALA A 66 4.28 11.16 3.55
C ALA A 66 3.90 10.69 4.97
N TYR A 67 4.88 10.34 5.80
CA TYR A 67 4.68 9.83 7.16
C TYR A 67 4.64 10.94 8.21
N ASP A 68 5.30 12.08 7.97
CA ASP A 68 5.22 13.27 8.82
C ASP A 68 5.03 14.54 7.96
N PRO A 69 3.78 15.05 7.85
CA PRO A 69 3.49 16.24 7.06
C PRO A 69 4.09 17.53 7.65
N ASN A 70 4.73 17.47 8.83
CA ASN A 70 5.46 18.59 9.41
C ASN A 70 6.96 18.55 9.07
N THR A 71 7.46 17.44 8.49
CA THR A 71 8.84 17.38 8.01
C THR A 71 8.98 18.31 6.80
N PRO A 72 9.97 19.24 6.82
CA PRO A 72 10.22 20.11 5.68
C PRO A 72 10.47 19.31 4.42
N SER A 73 9.92 19.78 3.30
CA SER A 73 10.24 19.26 1.98
C SER A 73 11.72 19.50 1.69
N GLN A 74 12.38 18.54 1.04
CA GLN A 74 13.81 18.62 0.78
C GLN A 74 14.16 18.12 -0.62
N CYS A 75 15.25 18.67 -1.17
CA CYS A 75 15.89 18.13 -2.34
C CYS A 75 16.78 16.96 -1.91
N THR A 76 16.45 15.77 -2.37
CA THR A 76 17.21 14.55 -2.07
C THR A 76 17.96 14.10 -3.31
N GLU A 77 19.26 13.84 -3.18
CA GLU A 77 20.07 13.27 -4.26
C GLU A 77 19.47 11.93 -4.71
N GLN A 78 19.47 11.71 -6.01
CA GLN A 78 19.06 10.44 -6.58
C GLN A 78 20.10 9.36 -6.27
N ASP A 79 19.94 8.64 -5.17
CA ASP A 79 20.68 7.40 -4.93
C ASP A 79 20.27 6.38 -5.99
N CYS A 80 21.06 6.31 -7.07
CA CYS A 80 20.86 5.42 -8.20
C CYS A 80 21.16 3.97 -7.80
N VAL A 81 20.22 3.32 -7.10
CA VAL A 81 20.30 1.86 -6.83
C VAL A 81 19.60 1.03 -7.92
N VAL A 82 19.15 1.65 -9.01
CA VAL A 82 18.52 0.95 -10.14
C VAL A 82 19.08 1.46 -11.46
N GLU A 83 19.84 0.61 -12.17
CA GLU A 83 20.28 0.83 -13.56
C GLU A 83 19.06 0.97 -14.49
N PRO A 84 18.72 2.20 -14.93
CA PRO A 84 18.76 2.46 -16.36
C PRO A 84 19.06 3.94 -16.70
N CYS A 85 20.22 4.48 -16.33
CA CYS A 85 20.63 5.83 -16.77
C CYS A 85 21.71 5.82 -17.88
N LEU A 86 22.15 4.65 -18.38
CA LEU A 86 23.22 4.54 -19.38
C LEU A 86 22.78 4.72 -20.85
N ARG A 87 21.60 5.30 -21.13
CA ARG A 87 21.16 5.56 -22.51
C ARG A 87 20.84 7.01 -22.79
N SER A 88 21.72 7.93 -22.40
CA SER A 88 21.77 9.25 -23.04
C SER A 88 23.07 9.98 -22.70
N SER A 89 24.18 9.65 -23.38
CA SER A 89 25.26 10.62 -23.65
C SER A 89 26.29 10.05 -24.63
N HIS A 90 26.26 10.61 -25.85
CA HIS A 90 27.37 10.90 -26.76
C HIS A 90 28.47 9.86 -27.10
N ARG A 91 28.50 9.54 -28.41
CA ARG A 91 29.66 9.29 -29.30
C ARG A 91 30.79 8.38 -28.80
N ALA A 92 30.84 7.20 -29.42
CA ALA A 92 32.01 6.35 -29.52
C ALA A 92 33.23 7.08 -30.12
N ILE A 93 34.39 6.95 -29.45
CA ILE A 93 35.71 6.96 -30.08
C ILE A 93 36.47 5.75 -29.56
N ALA A 94 36.89 4.89 -30.48
CA ALA A 94 37.67 3.68 -30.24
C ALA A 94 39.12 4.00 -29.81
N ARG A 95 39.67 3.22 -28.88
CA ARG A 95 41.11 2.91 -28.81
C ARG A 95 41.38 1.57 -28.10
N ALA A 96 42.44 0.93 -28.58
CA ALA A 96 42.80 -0.48 -28.49
C ALA A 96 43.48 -0.89 -27.15
N PRO A 97 43.77 -2.19 -26.93
CA PRO A 97 44.19 -2.74 -25.63
C PRO A 97 45.70 -2.71 -25.44
N PHE A 98 46.16 -2.68 -24.18
CA PHE A 98 47.54 -3.00 -23.84
C PHE A 98 47.58 -3.82 -22.54
N MET A 99 48.15 -5.02 -22.65
CA MET A 99 48.69 -5.80 -21.53
C MET A 99 49.98 -5.16 -21.03
N ASN A 100 50.29 -5.28 -19.74
CA ASN A 100 51.55 -5.93 -19.31
C ASN A 100 51.64 -6.16 -17.79
N ASP A 101 52.32 -7.27 -17.52
CA ASP A 101 52.69 -7.98 -16.31
C ASP A 101 53.53 -7.28 -15.22
N MET A 102 53.52 -7.94 -14.04
CA MET A 102 54.59 -8.14 -13.01
C MET A 102 54.84 -7.05 -11.93
N PRO A 103 55.50 -7.39 -10.77
CA PRO A 103 55.48 -8.61 -9.93
C PRO A 103 55.44 -8.29 -8.39
N PRO A 104 55.51 -9.29 -7.46
CA PRO A 104 55.27 -9.09 -6.03
C PRO A 104 56.56 -8.89 -5.21
N THR A 105 56.46 -8.28 -4.02
CA THR A 105 57.57 -8.19 -3.07
C THR A 105 57.16 -8.66 -1.67
N ARG A 106 57.97 -9.58 -1.12
CA ARG A 106 57.94 -10.14 0.23
C ARG A 106 58.39 -9.12 1.30
N SER A 107 57.67 -9.11 2.43
CA SER A 107 58.07 -9.23 3.87
C SER A 107 59.45 -8.69 4.34
N PRO A 108 59.65 -8.18 5.60
CA PRO A 108 59.23 -8.91 6.82
C PRO A 108 58.91 -8.10 8.12
N SER A 109 58.21 -8.81 9.02
CA SER A 109 58.38 -8.94 10.49
C SER A 109 58.75 -7.72 11.35
N LYS A 110 57.92 -7.44 12.36
CA LYS A 110 58.39 -7.21 13.74
C LYS A 110 57.28 -7.53 14.76
N ASN A 111 57.64 -8.43 15.68
CA ASN A 111 56.98 -8.74 16.93
C ASN A 111 56.68 -7.48 17.75
N LEU A 112 55.49 -7.42 18.36
CA LEU A 112 55.33 -6.72 19.63
C LEU A 112 54.40 -7.53 20.53
N GLU A 113 54.97 -7.99 21.65
CA GLU A 113 54.26 -8.54 22.79
C GLU A 113 53.22 -7.53 23.29
N SER A 114 52.01 -8.00 23.61
CA SER A 114 51.06 -7.21 24.38
C SER A 114 50.47 -8.08 25.48
N ARG A 115 50.82 -7.68 26.70
CA ARG A 115 50.40 -8.21 27.99
C ARG A 115 48.88 -8.26 28.10
N SER A 116 48.36 -9.38 28.58
CA SER A 116 46.99 -9.52 29.06
C SER A 116 46.78 -8.69 30.32
N TYR A 117 45.93 -7.67 30.23
CA TYR A 117 45.29 -7.06 31.38
C TYR A 117 43.90 -7.66 31.54
N ILE A 118 43.67 -8.26 32.71
CA ILE A 118 42.35 -8.68 33.18
C ILE A 118 41.57 -7.41 33.47
N SER A 119 40.65 -7.01 32.58
CA SER A 119 39.65 -5.98 32.87
C SER A 119 38.44 -6.61 33.56
N LYS A 120 38.16 -6.10 34.75
CA LYS A 120 36.92 -6.34 35.51
C LYS A 120 35.74 -5.79 34.70
N GLY A 121 34.58 -6.45 34.91
CA GLY A 121 33.35 -6.31 34.12
C GLY A 121 33.01 -4.91 33.64
N ALA A 122 32.66 -4.83 32.36
CA ALA A 122 32.09 -3.64 31.76
C ALA A 122 30.76 -3.29 32.45
N PRO A 123 30.53 -2.01 32.81
CA PRO A 123 29.22 -1.56 33.29
C PRO A 123 28.20 -1.70 32.15
N SER A 124 26.99 -2.15 32.48
CA SER A 124 25.89 -2.28 31.54
C SER A 124 25.67 -0.97 30.78
N VAL A 125 25.49 -1.05 29.47
CA VAL A 125 25.07 0.05 28.62
C VAL A 125 23.74 0.57 29.18
N PHE A 126 23.76 1.75 29.81
CA PHE A 126 22.54 2.42 30.25
C PHE A 126 21.78 2.87 29.00
N GLU A 127 20.64 2.25 28.73
CA GLU A 127 19.69 2.75 27.73
C GLU A 127 19.19 4.12 28.19
N HIS A 128 19.57 5.17 27.47
CA HIS A 128 19.09 6.53 27.73
C HIS A 128 17.75 6.72 27.03
N CYS A 129 16.81 7.38 27.68
CA CYS A 129 15.52 7.75 27.11
C CYS A 129 15.55 9.17 26.52
N ILE A 130 14.74 9.42 25.48
CA ILE A 130 14.79 10.67 24.71
C ILE A 130 13.86 11.73 25.31
N THR A 131 12.67 11.33 25.79
CA THR A 131 11.63 12.26 26.23
C THR A 131 11.27 12.04 27.69
N ALA A 132 11.56 13.01 28.56
CA ALA A 132 11.17 12.96 29.97
C ALA A 132 9.63 12.78 30.11
N GLY A 133 9.22 11.83 30.94
CA GLY A 133 7.81 11.46 31.14
C GLY A 133 7.27 10.39 30.19
N GLU A 134 8.01 10.00 29.15
CA GLU A 134 7.68 8.84 28.32
C GLU A 134 7.62 7.57 29.18
N ARG A 135 6.68 6.68 28.89
CA ARG A 135 6.50 5.42 29.63
C ARG A 135 6.67 4.22 28.72
N ARG A 136 7.30 3.17 29.23
CA ARG A 136 7.50 1.90 28.52
C ARG A 136 7.25 0.71 29.42
N CYS A 137 7.03 -0.45 28.78
CA CYS A 137 7.04 -1.73 29.46
C CYS A 137 8.44 -2.34 29.43
N SER A 138 8.92 -2.75 30.61
CA SER A 138 10.18 -3.47 30.81
C SER A 138 9.86 -4.74 31.60
N GLY A 139 9.53 -5.82 30.87
CA GLY A 139 8.93 -7.02 31.45
C GLY A 139 7.56 -6.73 32.05
N GLU A 140 7.37 -7.08 33.33
CA GLU A 140 6.13 -6.89 34.10
C GLU A 140 6.10 -5.53 34.83
N GLN A 141 6.90 -4.57 34.41
CA GLN A 141 7.05 -3.28 35.08
C GLN A 141 6.85 -2.14 34.10
N VAL A 142 6.22 -1.07 34.59
CA VAL A 142 6.14 0.21 33.89
C VAL A 142 7.33 1.04 34.34
N GLU A 143 8.14 1.46 33.37
CA GLU A 143 9.22 2.42 33.57
C GLU A 143 8.81 3.77 32.97
N MET A 144 9.28 4.86 33.58
CA MET A 144 9.11 6.22 33.09
C MET A 144 10.47 6.87 32.91
N CYS A 145 10.63 7.61 31.82
CA CYS A 145 11.83 8.38 31.55
C CYS A 145 11.94 9.54 32.54
N SER A 146 13.00 9.55 33.36
CA SER A 146 13.28 10.65 34.27
C SER A 146 13.79 11.89 33.53
N THR A 147 13.84 13.01 34.24
CA THR A 147 14.48 14.25 33.76
C THR A 147 15.99 14.12 33.54
N GLU A 148 16.60 13.05 34.02
CA GLU A 148 18.03 12.75 33.81
C GLU A 148 18.24 11.77 32.64
N ASN A 149 17.21 11.58 31.80
CA ASN A 149 17.22 10.65 30.66
C ASN A 149 17.51 9.19 31.06
N ALA A 150 17.11 8.81 32.28
CA ALA A 150 17.21 7.44 32.78
C ALA A 150 15.81 6.83 32.96
N TRP A 151 15.65 5.57 32.58
CA TRP A 151 14.43 4.82 32.86
C TRP A 151 14.33 4.49 34.35
N VAL A 152 13.26 4.93 34.99
CA VAL A 152 12.98 4.69 36.40
C VAL A 152 11.69 3.90 36.52
N LYS A 153 11.75 2.80 37.26
CA LYS A 153 10.57 1.98 37.58
C LYS A 153 9.54 2.82 38.35
N ILE A 154 8.31 2.89 37.84
CA ILE A 154 7.20 3.58 38.50
C ILE A 154 6.12 2.63 39.02
N GLU A 155 5.92 1.49 38.37
CA GLU A 155 4.87 0.53 38.72
C GLU A 155 5.30 -0.91 38.39
N SER A 156 4.82 -1.89 39.17
CA SER A 156 4.94 -3.32 38.84
C SER A 156 3.53 -3.86 38.64
N CYS A 157 3.30 -4.56 37.54
CA CYS A 157 2.02 -5.21 37.30
C CYS A 157 1.87 -6.40 38.24
N SER A 158 0.65 -6.62 38.75
CA SER A 158 0.35 -7.82 39.52
C SER A 158 0.34 -9.07 38.64
N ASP A 159 0.36 -10.27 39.24
CA ASP A 159 0.25 -11.55 38.52
C ASP A 159 -1.04 -11.68 37.68
N THR A 160 -2.02 -10.79 37.91
CA THR A 160 -3.28 -10.71 37.16
C THR A 160 -3.29 -9.64 36.08
N GLU A 161 -2.19 -8.91 35.88
CA GLU A 161 -2.06 -7.79 34.95
C GLU A 161 -0.85 -7.99 34.02
N GLU A 162 -0.97 -7.56 32.77
CA GLU A 162 0.14 -7.47 31.83
C GLU A 162 0.50 -5.99 31.59
N CYS A 163 1.78 -5.70 31.44
CA CYS A 163 2.19 -4.37 31.01
C CYS A 163 1.91 -4.23 29.51
N ARG A 164 1.11 -3.22 29.14
CA ARG A 164 0.75 -2.94 27.74
C ARG A 164 1.19 -1.54 27.36
N ALA A 165 1.95 -1.43 26.28
CA ALA A 165 2.36 -0.16 25.69
C ALA A 165 1.42 0.24 24.54
N GLU A 166 0.85 1.44 24.62
CA GLU A 166 0.00 2.03 23.59
C GLU A 166 0.56 3.42 23.23
N TYR A 167 1.10 3.54 22.02
CA TYR A 167 1.74 4.77 21.50
C TYR A 167 2.87 5.28 22.41
N ASN A 168 2.57 6.24 23.28
CA ASN A 168 3.52 6.93 24.17
C ASN A 168 3.21 6.70 25.67
N ASP A 169 2.33 5.76 25.99
CA ASP A 169 1.97 5.41 27.36
C ASP A 169 2.12 3.90 27.59
N ALA A 170 2.45 3.53 28.81
CA ALA A 170 2.52 2.15 29.25
C ALA A 170 1.82 2.02 30.60
N ARG A 171 0.98 0.99 30.74
CA ARG A 171 0.18 0.76 31.95
C ARG A 171 -0.03 -0.73 32.17
N CYS A 172 -0.26 -1.10 33.43
CA CYS A 172 -0.71 -2.45 33.79
C CYS A 172 -2.19 -2.60 33.43
N GLN A 173 -2.52 -3.68 32.71
CA GLN A 173 -3.88 -3.99 32.28
C GLN A 173 -4.22 -5.42 32.69
N LEU A 174 -5.38 -5.63 33.30
CA LEU A 174 -5.83 -6.97 33.73
C LEU A 174 -5.79 -7.96 32.56
N ILE A 175 -5.14 -9.11 32.79
CA ILE A 175 -5.13 -10.27 31.91
C ILE A 175 -6.54 -10.85 31.96
N VAL A 176 -7.42 -10.32 31.12
CA VAL A 176 -8.75 -10.89 30.96
C VAL A 176 -8.56 -12.19 30.21
N ALA A 177 -8.60 -13.32 30.91
CA ALA A 177 -8.50 -14.65 30.31
C ALA A 177 -9.40 -14.74 29.08
N SER A 178 -8.78 -14.81 27.90
CA SER A 178 -9.43 -14.76 26.59
C SER A 178 -10.36 -15.94 26.28
N THR A 179 -10.73 -16.74 27.28
CA THR A 179 -11.62 -17.91 27.16
C THR A 179 -13.12 -17.55 27.24
N LEU A 180 -13.48 -16.26 27.34
CA LEU A 180 -14.88 -15.79 27.28
C LEU A 180 -15.06 -14.57 26.35
N LEU A 181 -14.36 -14.55 25.22
CA LEU A 181 -14.60 -13.58 24.13
C LEU A 181 -15.46 -14.18 23.00
N ILE A 182 -16.50 -14.92 23.37
CA ILE A 182 -17.71 -15.08 22.55
C ILE A 182 -18.87 -14.67 23.48
N LEU A 183 -19.59 -13.60 23.10
CA LEU A 183 -20.69 -12.94 23.86
C LEU A 183 -20.28 -11.85 24.88
N ARG A 184 -19.48 -10.87 24.46
CA ARG A 184 -19.81 -9.48 24.83
C ARG A 184 -20.39 -8.79 23.61
N SER A 185 -21.70 -8.99 23.43
CA SER A 185 -22.53 -8.08 22.65
C SER A 185 -22.33 -6.65 23.16
N PRO A 186 -22.39 -5.64 22.27
CA PRO A 186 -22.30 -4.24 22.68
C PRO A 186 -23.45 -3.97 23.65
N THR A 187 -23.15 -3.26 24.75
CA THR A 187 -24.11 -2.53 25.61
C THR A 187 -25.50 -3.16 25.72
N ALA A 188 -25.83 -3.79 26.86
CA ALA A 188 -27.21 -4.17 27.19
C ALA A 188 -28.16 -3.03 26.76
N ILE A 189 -28.88 -3.25 25.67
CA ILE A 189 -29.64 -2.19 25.03
C ILE A 189 -30.72 -1.82 26.03
N PRO A 190 -30.84 -0.55 26.47
CA PRO A 190 -31.79 -0.18 27.49
C PRO A 190 -33.19 -0.72 27.14
N GLU A 191 -33.79 -1.42 28.11
CA GLU A 191 -35.14 -1.97 27.99
C GLU A 191 -36.20 -0.87 27.94
N TRP A 192 -35.85 0.34 28.39
CA TRP A 192 -36.67 1.53 28.30
C TRP A 192 -36.47 2.24 26.96
N CYS A 193 -37.51 2.94 26.51
CA CYS A 193 -37.54 3.67 25.25
C CYS A 193 -38.47 4.86 25.32
N ARG A 194 -38.29 5.83 24.41
CA ARG A 194 -39.25 6.94 24.27
C ARG A 194 -40.32 6.56 23.26
N ILE A 195 -41.58 6.85 23.59
CA ILE A 195 -42.74 6.59 22.72
C ILE A 195 -42.47 7.18 21.33
N GLY A 196 -42.61 6.34 20.29
CA GLY A 196 -42.34 6.71 18.90
C GLY A 196 -40.93 6.38 18.40
N GLU A 197 -40.00 5.98 19.26
CA GLU A 197 -38.70 5.46 18.82
C GLU A 197 -38.84 4.10 18.13
N SER A 198 -37.92 3.83 17.21
CA SER A 198 -37.84 2.56 16.49
C SER A 198 -36.39 2.08 16.38
N ARG A 199 -36.18 0.76 16.44
CA ARG A 199 -34.86 0.15 16.26
C ARG A 199 -34.95 -1.21 15.57
N CYS A 200 -33.85 -1.65 14.99
CA CYS A 200 -33.70 -2.99 14.45
C CYS A 200 -32.88 -3.88 15.39
N LEU A 201 -33.37 -5.08 15.67
CA LEU A 201 -32.61 -6.15 16.33
C LEU A 201 -32.61 -7.36 15.40
N GLY A 202 -31.57 -7.49 14.57
CA GLY A 202 -31.57 -8.45 13.46
C GLY A 202 -32.67 -8.11 12.45
N ASN A 203 -33.53 -9.08 12.13
CA ASN A 203 -34.68 -8.88 11.23
C ASN A 203 -36.00 -8.51 11.96
N VAL A 204 -35.90 -8.07 13.21
CA VAL A 204 -37.04 -7.68 14.04
C VAL A 204 -37.06 -6.16 14.18
N LEU A 205 -38.12 -5.54 13.70
CA LEU A 205 -38.43 -4.14 13.96
C LEU A 205 -39.01 -4.03 15.38
N GLN A 206 -38.43 -3.16 16.21
CA GLN A 206 -38.95 -2.86 17.53
C GLN A 206 -39.46 -1.41 17.55
N LEU A 207 -40.75 -1.24 17.85
CA LEU A 207 -41.41 0.06 18.06
C LEU A 207 -41.61 0.30 19.55
N CYS A 208 -41.34 1.52 20.01
CA CYS A 208 -41.58 1.85 21.41
C CYS A 208 -43.05 2.22 21.66
N GLU A 209 -43.77 1.35 22.35
CA GLU A 209 -45.15 1.59 22.78
C GLU A 209 -45.23 1.51 24.31
N GLN A 210 -45.80 2.54 24.94
CA GLN A 210 -45.97 2.61 26.40
C GLN A 210 -44.64 2.39 27.17
N ASN A 211 -43.54 2.98 26.67
CA ASN A 211 -42.17 2.83 27.20
C ASN A 211 -41.62 1.40 27.18
N SER A 212 -42.18 0.52 26.33
CA SER A 212 -41.71 -0.84 26.13
C SER A 212 -41.50 -1.15 24.65
N TRP A 213 -40.48 -1.92 24.31
CA TRP A 213 -40.20 -2.33 22.94
C TRP A 213 -41.18 -3.44 22.50
N LYS A 214 -41.93 -3.18 21.42
CA LYS A 214 -42.82 -4.16 20.78
C LYS A 214 -42.15 -4.75 19.53
N PRO A 215 -41.75 -6.03 19.55
CA PRO A 215 -41.11 -6.66 18.41
C PRO A 215 -42.13 -7.02 17.31
N THR A 216 -41.79 -6.72 16.08
CA THR A 216 -42.51 -7.10 14.86
C THR A 216 -41.52 -7.69 13.87
N MET A 217 -41.77 -8.91 13.40
CA MET A 217 -40.87 -9.58 12.46
C MET A 217 -41.11 -9.05 11.05
N CYS A 218 -40.05 -8.63 10.34
CA CYS A 218 -40.20 -8.18 8.96
C CYS A 218 -40.54 -9.35 8.03
N PRO A 219 -41.56 -9.22 7.15
CA PRO A 219 -41.97 -10.29 6.25
C PRO A 219 -40.92 -10.51 5.15
N ASN A 220 -40.57 -11.75 4.81
CA ASN A 220 -39.67 -12.00 3.67
C ASN A 220 -40.29 -11.53 2.35
N PRO A 221 -39.55 -10.84 1.46
CA PRO A 221 -38.10 -10.63 1.45
C PRO A 221 -37.60 -9.34 2.13
N SER A 222 -38.45 -8.64 2.88
CA SER A 222 -38.05 -7.40 3.57
C SER A 222 -37.08 -7.66 4.72
N LYS A 223 -36.19 -6.69 4.95
CA LYS A 223 -35.26 -6.66 6.07
C LYS A 223 -35.52 -5.43 6.93
N CYS A 224 -35.28 -5.53 8.24
CA CYS A 224 -35.28 -4.36 9.10
C CYS A 224 -34.06 -3.48 8.77
N VAL A 225 -34.28 -2.22 8.39
CA VAL A 225 -33.22 -1.25 8.10
C VAL A 225 -33.49 0.05 8.84
N LYS A 226 -32.43 0.74 9.25
CA LYS A 226 -32.51 2.08 9.86
C LYS A 226 -32.17 3.14 8.79
N ARG A 227 -33.11 4.03 8.46
CA ARG A 227 -32.92 5.19 7.58
C ARG A 227 -33.44 6.44 8.25
N ASP A 228 -32.70 7.55 8.17
CA ASP A 228 -33.10 8.85 8.72
C ASP A 228 -33.56 8.76 10.19
N ASP A 229 -32.82 7.96 10.98
CA ASP A 229 -33.11 7.63 12.38
C ASP A 229 -34.41 6.85 12.66
N VAL A 230 -35.09 6.38 11.63
CA VAL A 230 -36.28 5.52 11.73
C VAL A 230 -35.95 4.11 11.28
N ALA A 231 -36.25 3.12 12.11
CA ALA A 231 -36.23 1.72 11.73
C ALA A 231 -37.55 1.31 11.06
N GLN A 232 -37.45 0.61 9.93
CA GLN A 232 -38.62 0.11 9.20
C GLN A 232 -38.30 -1.19 8.44
N CYS A 233 -39.32 -1.99 8.15
CA CYS A 233 -39.18 -3.13 7.27
C CYS A 233 -39.13 -2.65 5.82
N TRP A 234 -38.03 -2.93 5.14
CA TRP A 234 -37.81 -2.49 3.77
C TRP A 234 -37.46 -3.66 2.87
N VAL A 235 -38.13 -3.77 1.74
CA VAL A 235 -37.71 -4.66 0.65
C VAL A 235 -36.64 -3.93 -0.12
N GLU A 236 -35.40 -4.41 -0.11
CA GLU A 236 -34.40 -3.92 -1.05
C GLU A 236 -35.03 -3.99 -2.44
N PRO A 237 -35.23 -2.85 -3.15
CA PRO A 237 -35.67 -2.93 -4.52
C PRO A 237 -34.70 -3.89 -5.22
N PRO A 238 -35.19 -4.83 -6.05
CA PRO A 238 -34.29 -5.62 -6.86
C PRO A 238 -33.33 -4.62 -7.48
N PHE A 239 -32.02 -4.81 -7.24
CA PHE A 239 -30.99 -3.94 -7.80
C PHE A 239 -31.46 -3.55 -9.18
N PRO A 240 -31.53 -2.25 -9.54
CA PRO A 240 -31.75 -1.93 -10.93
C PRO A 240 -30.74 -2.80 -11.67
N SER A 241 -31.23 -3.71 -12.53
CA SER A 241 -30.37 -4.39 -13.49
C SER A 241 -29.45 -3.30 -13.94
N VAL A 242 -28.15 -3.45 -13.65
CA VAL A 242 -27.13 -2.49 -14.05
C VAL A 242 -27.36 -2.36 -15.53
N VAL A 243 -28.10 -1.33 -15.92
CA VAL A 243 -28.14 -0.88 -17.31
C VAL A 243 -26.66 -0.62 -17.50
N PRO A 244 -25.97 -1.40 -18.34
CA PRO A 244 -24.56 -1.21 -18.56
C PRO A 244 -24.41 0.27 -18.77
N GLU A 245 -23.68 0.92 -17.87
CA GLU A 245 -23.48 2.36 -17.93
C GLU A 245 -22.79 2.55 -19.28
N LEU A 246 -23.60 2.91 -20.29
CA LEU A 246 -23.18 2.97 -21.68
C LEU A 246 -22.13 4.07 -21.70
N CYS A 247 -20.89 3.64 -21.71
CA CYS A 247 -19.76 4.55 -21.64
C CYS A 247 -19.57 5.21 -23.00
N VAL A 248 -18.98 6.40 -23.03
CA VAL A 248 -18.67 7.05 -24.30
C VAL A 248 -17.40 6.41 -24.85
N PRO A 249 -17.38 5.89 -26.09
CA PRO A 249 -16.18 5.27 -26.66
C PRO A 249 -14.96 6.20 -26.54
N GLY A 250 -13.90 5.71 -25.90
CA GLY A 250 -12.71 6.50 -25.57
C GLY A 250 -12.62 6.97 -24.12
N ASP A 251 -13.71 6.91 -23.35
CA ASP A 251 -13.70 7.19 -21.91
C ASP A 251 -12.81 6.19 -21.17
N ARG A 252 -12.13 6.68 -20.14
CA ARG A 252 -11.32 5.87 -19.25
C ARG A 252 -11.85 5.92 -17.82
N LYS A 253 -11.79 4.80 -17.13
CA LYS A 253 -12.07 4.71 -15.70
C LYS A 253 -11.11 3.76 -14.99
N CYS A 254 -11.03 3.91 -13.68
CA CYS A 254 -10.31 2.98 -12.82
C CYS A 254 -11.22 1.85 -12.38
N ASP A 255 -10.71 0.63 -12.51
CA ASP A 255 -11.18 -0.54 -11.78
C ASP A 255 -10.41 -0.61 -10.46
N SER A 256 -11.08 -0.20 -9.38
CA SER A 256 -10.49 -0.13 -8.04
C SER A 256 -10.06 -1.50 -7.53
N ASP A 257 -10.81 -2.55 -7.87
CA ASP A 257 -10.58 -3.91 -7.38
C ASP A 257 -9.44 -4.58 -8.15
N ALA A 258 -9.38 -4.35 -9.46
CA ALA A 258 -8.33 -4.89 -10.32
C ALA A 258 -7.09 -4.00 -10.46
N TYR A 259 -7.09 -2.82 -9.83
CA TYR A 259 -6.08 -1.75 -9.98
C TYR A 259 -5.70 -1.51 -11.45
N ALA A 260 -6.73 -1.51 -12.31
CA ALA A 260 -6.58 -1.50 -13.75
C ALA A 260 -7.26 -0.26 -14.36
N LEU A 261 -6.68 0.23 -15.45
CA LEU A 261 -7.27 1.25 -16.28
C LEU A 261 -8.14 0.58 -17.35
N GLN A 262 -9.41 0.92 -17.38
CA GLN A 262 -10.36 0.44 -18.38
C GLN A 262 -10.65 1.54 -19.41
N LEU A 263 -10.74 1.15 -20.67
CA LEU A 263 -11.11 1.99 -21.81
C LEU A 263 -12.46 1.56 -22.35
N CYS A 264 -13.36 2.52 -22.55
CA CYS A 264 -14.63 2.26 -23.19
C CYS A 264 -14.42 1.96 -24.68
N GLY A 265 -14.81 0.75 -25.08
CA GLY A 265 -14.80 0.31 -26.46
C GLY A 265 -15.93 0.95 -27.28
N LYS A 266 -15.89 0.72 -28.61
CA LYS A 266 -16.96 1.17 -29.52
C LYS A 266 -18.29 0.46 -29.28
N ASP A 267 -18.25 -0.67 -28.60
CA ASP A 267 -19.39 -1.45 -28.13
C ASP A 267 -20.08 -0.85 -26.90
N GLY A 268 -19.56 0.26 -26.36
CA GLY A 268 -20.12 0.90 -25.16
C GLY A 268 -19.85 0.11 -23.89
N VAL A 269 -18.85 -0.78 -23.92
CA VAL A 269 -18.42 -1.61 -22.79
C VAL A 269 -16.98 -1.23 -22.42
N TYR A 270 -16.71 -1.16 -21.12
CA TYR A 270 -15.35 -0.96 -20.63
C TYR A 270 -14.53 -2.24 -20.75
N HIS A 271 -13.37 -2.13 -21.40
CA HIS A 271 -12.38 -3.21 -21.52
C HIS A 271 -11.11 -2.81 -20.77
N THR A 272 -10.42 -3.76 -20.17
CA THR A 272 -9.12 -3.50 -19.53
C THR A 272 -8.10 -3.06 -20.58
N GLU A 273 -7.65 -1.81 -20.51
CA GLU A 273 -6.60 -1.26 -21.38
C GLU A 273 -5.22 -1.68 -20.84
N LYS A 274 -4.99 -1.44 -19.55
CA LYS A 274 -3.70 -1.66 -18.89
C LYS A 274 -3.84 -1.84 -17.38
N LYS A 275 -2.92 -2.58 -16.76
CA LYS A 275 -2.87 -2.74 -15.30
C LYS A 275 -1.91 -1.70 -14.71
N CYS A 276 -2.30 -1.05 -13.62
CA CYS A 276 -1.40 -0.14 -12.92
C CYS A 276 -0.41 -0.94 -12.05
N THR A 277 0.74 -0.34 -11.75
CA THR A 277 1.87 -1.03 -11.13
C THR A 277 1.57 -1.47 -9.69
N THR A 278 0.89 -0.64 -8.91
CA THR A 278 0.52 -0.93 -7.53
C THR A 278 -0.96 -0.63 -7.24
N PRO A 279 -1.57 -1.31 -6.25
CA PRO A 279 -2.90 -0.95 -5.76
C PRO A 279 -2.95 0.53 -5.35
N GLY A 280 -3.93 1.27 -5.86
CA GLY A 280 -4.08 2.71 -5.61
C GLY A 280 -3.38 3.62 -6.62
N ASP A 281 -2.61 3.07 -7.57
CA ASP A 281 -1.97 3.85 -8.64
C ASP A 281 -2.94 4.33 -9.73
N CYS A 282 -4.08 3.66 -9.89
CA CYS A 282 -5.08 4.14 -10.83
C CYS A 282 -5.75 5.39 -10.25
N LYS A 283 -5.57 6.53 -10.92
CA LYS A 283 -6.14 7.82 -10.55
C LYS A 283 -7.20 8.22 -11.56
N THR A 284 -8.37 8.58 -11.06
CA THR A 284 -9.42 9.22 -11.85
C THR A 284 -9.18 10.72 -11.83
N ASP A 285 -8.83 11.29 -12.99
CA ASP A 285 -8.58 12.74 -13.11
C ASP A 285 -9.90 13.51 -13.16
N ARG A 286 -10.81 13.03 -14.02
CA ARG A 286 -12.12 13.63 -14.33
C ARG A 286 -13.06 12.53 -14.83
N PRO A 287 -14.39 12.77 -14.91
CA PRO A 287 -15.29 11.84 -15.57
C PRO A 287 -14.80 11.48 -16.99
N GLY A 288 -14.65 10.19 -17.28
CA GLY A 288 -14.11 9.68 -18.54
C GLY A 288 -12.59 9.82 -18.72
N GLN A 289 -11.86 10.29 -17.72
CA GLN A 289 -10.39 10.40 -17.76
C GLN A 289 -9.77 9.77 -16.51
N ALA A 290 -8.95 8.76 -16.74
CA ALA A 290 -8.16 8.11 -15.71
C ALA A 290 -6.79 7.73 -16.27
N HIS A 291 -5.80 7.61 -15.39
CA HIS A 291 -4.44 7.19 -15.72
C HIS A 291 -3.81 6.39 -14.57
N CYS A 292 -2.68 5.73 -14.84
CA CYS A 292 -1.84 5.14 -13.79
C CYS A 292 -0.76 6.14 -13.41
N GLY A 293 -0.74 6.61 -12.15
CA GLY A 293 0.16 7.68 -11.70
C GLY A 293 1.64 7.29 -11.75
N THR A 294 1.97 6.11 -11.25
CA THR A 294 3.37 5.64 -11.10
C THR A 294 3.88 4.89 -12.36
N GLY A 295 3.23 5.12 -13.49
CA GLY A 295 3.42 4.37 -14.72
C GLY A 295 2.46 3.18 -14.84
N SER A 296 2.13 2.85 -16.09
CA SER A 296 1.34 1.66 -16.43
C SER A 296 2.25 0.56 -16.94
N MET A 297 1.96 -0.69 -16.58
CA MET A 297 2.47 -1.81 -17.36
C MET A 297 1.57 -1.92 -18.59
N ASP A 298 2.14 -1.77 -19.78
CA ASP A 298 1.41 -2.15 -20.99
C ASP A 298 0.96 -3.59 -20.84
N SER A 299 -0.33 -3.85 -21.04
CA SER A 299 -0.83 -5.20 -21.24
C SER A 299 0.07 -5.85 -22.28
N PRO A 300 0.68 -7.02 -22.02
CA PRO A 300 1.59 -7.61 -22.99
C PRO A 300 0.81 -7.78 -24.30
N LYS A 301 1.20 -7.00 -25.33
CA LYS A 301 0.79 -7.25 -26.70
C LYS A 301 1.40 -8.58 -27.07
N PHE A 302 0.70 -9.66 -26.76
CA PHE A 302 1.10 -10.98 -27.18
C PHE A 302 0.92 -11.03 -28.70
N GLU A 303 2.00 -10.75 -29.43
CA GLU A 303 2.27 -11.53 -30.63
C GLU A 303 2.38 -12.97 -30.14
N ARG A 304 1.23 -13.66 -30.21
CA ARG A 304 1.09 -15.06 -29.95
C ARG A 304 2.13 -15.75 -30.83
N HIS A 305 3.28 -16.14 -30.29
CA HIS A 305 4.22 -17.03 -30.96
C HIS A 305 3.53 -18.41 -31.06
N THR A 306 2.62 -18.51 -32.04
CA THR A 306 1.64 -19.58 -32.29
C THR A 306 2.24 -20.87 -32.83
N ASN A 307 3.54 -21.14 -32.64
CA ASN A 307 4.12 -22.36 -33.21
C ASN A 307 4.26 -23.50 -32.20
N SER A 308 3.88 -23.31 -30.93
CA SER A 308 3.63 -24.41 -30.01
C SER A 308 2.32 -24.18 -29.26
N THR A 309 1.20 -24.50 -29.90
CA THR A 309 -0.14 -24.49 -29.29
C THR A 309 -0.40 -25.71 -28.40
N GLN A 310 0.62 -26.56 -28.16
CA GLN A 310 0.48 -27.77 -27.37
C GLN A 310 1.57 -27.79 -26.29
N CYS A 311 1.14 -27.63 -25.05
CA CYS A 311 1.96 -27.94 -23.87
C CYS A 311 1.49 -29.26 -23.26
N THR A 312 2.29 -29.88 -22.41
CA THR A 312 1.84 -31.07 -21.66
C THR A 312 1.14 -30.61 -20.40
N HIS A 313 0.03 -31.24 -20.02
CA HIS A 313 -0.63 -30.91 -18.75
C HIS A 313 0.36 -30.99 -17.58
N GLY A 314 0.45 -29.91 -16.82
CA GLY A 314 1.41 -29.77 -15.72
C GLY A 314 2.75 -29.16 -16.11
N ASP A 315 2.96 -28.77 -17.37
CA ASP A 315 4.12 -27.98 -17.77
C ASP A 315 4.02 -26.56 -17.22
N TYR A 316 5.19 -26.01 -16.87
CA TYR A 316 5.35 -24.63 -16.42
C TYR A 316 6.36 -23.90 -17.29
N ALA A 317 6.11 -22.62 -17.56
CA ALA A 317 7.05 -21.77 -18.27
C ALA A 317 7.10 -20.38 -17.63
N CYS A 318 8.17 -19.64 -17.89
CA CYS A 318 8.25 -18.21 -17.59
C CYS A 318 8.42 -17.40 -18.86
N ASP A 319 8.03 -16.13 -18.83
CA ASP A 319 8.47 -15.20 -19.86
C ASP A 319 9.98 -14.95 -19.79
N THR A 320 10.52 -14.28 -20.81
CA THR A 320 11.95 -13.99 -20.92
C THR A 320 12.51 -13.19 -19.75
N HIS A 321 11.68 -12.35 -19.12
CA HIS A 321 12.08 -11.55 -17.95
C HIS A 321 11.78 -12.24 -16.62
N ARG A 322 11.25 -13.46 -16.64
CA ARG A 322 10.83 -14.22 -15.44
C ARG A 322 9.91 -13.41 -14.52
N ARG A 323 9.04 -12.61 -15.11
CA ARG A 323 7.99 -11.80 -14.47
C ARG A 323 6.64 -12.51 -14.48
N PHE A 324 6.40 -13.38 -15.45
CA PHE A 324 5.15 -14.08 -15.61
C PHE A 324 5.38 -15.58 -15.63
N MET A 325 4.56 -16.32 -14.89
CA MET A 325 4.52 -17.76 -14.86
C MET A 325 3.31 -18.27 -15.64
N PHE A 326 3.52 -19.23 -16.52
CA PHE A 326 2.49 -19.88 -17.32
C PHE A 326 2.33 -21.31 -16.84
N VAL A 327 1.08 -21.75 -16.71
CA VAL A 327 0.74 -23.13 -16.33
C VAL A 327 -0.03 -23.77 -17.47
N CYS A 328 0.33 -25.00 -17.82
CA CYS A 328 -0.39 -25.76 -18.84
C CYS A 328 -1.50 -26.62 -18.22
N ILE A 329 -2.75 -26.33 -18.57
CA ILE A 329 -3.91 -27.14 -18.17
C ILE A 329 -4.58 -27.69 -19.43
N ASN A 330 -4.74 -29.02 -19.50
CA ASN A 330 -5.38 -29.71 -20.63
C ASN A 330 -4.77 -29.35 -22.00
N GLY A 331 -3.45 -29.19 -22.05
CA GLY A 331 -2.72 -28.86 -23.28
C GLY A 331 -2.78 -27.39 -23.70
N ILE A 332 -3.39 -26.53 -22.88
CA ILE A 332 -3.57 -25.11 -23.13
C ILE A 332 -2.87 -24.30 -22.04
N TRP A 333 -2.01 -23.37 -22.47
CA TRP A 333 -1.42 -22.37 -21.58
C TRP A 333 -2.53 -21.49 -20.99
N GLN A 334 -2.60 -21.46 -19.68
CA GLN A 334 -3.52 -20.60 -18.95
C GLN A 334 -3.04 -19.15 -18.95
N GLU A 335 -3.91 -18.25 -18.49
CA GLU A 335 -3.56 -16.85 -18.28
C GLU A 335 -2.34 -16.73 -17.35
N PRO A 336 -1.35 -15.90 -17.70
CA PRO A 336 -0.11 -15.82 -16.93
C PRO A 336 -0.34 -15.27 -15.52
N ILE A 337 0.31 -15.90 -14.55
CA ILE A 337 0.41 -15.42 -13.18
C ILE A 337 1.58 -14.44 -13.10
N GLN A 338 1.31 -13.20 -12.71
CA GLN A 338 2.36 -12.18 -12.56
C GLN A 338 3.09 -12.35 -11.23
N CYS A 339 4.41 -12.50 -11.28
CA CYS A 339 5.28 -12.47 -10.11
C CYS A 339 5.61 -11.03 -9.70
N HIS A 340 6.01 -10.84 -8.43
CA HIS A 340 6.19 -9.51 -7.83
C HIS A 340 7.33 -8.67 -8.43
N ARG A 341 8.33 -9.30 -9.05
CA ARG A 341 9.44 -8.61 -9.72
C ARG A 341 10.01 -9.44 -10.88
N ALA A 342 10.83 -8.80 -11.72
CA ALA A 342 11.63 -9.51 -12.72
C ALA A 342 12.60 -10.49 -12.05
N GLY A 343 12.77 -11.67 -12.65
CA GLY A 343 13.59 -12.74 -12.06
C GLY A 343 12.90 -13.57 -10.98
N ALA A 344 11.65 -13.27 -10.60
CA ALA A 344 10.95 -13.95 -9.52
C ALA A 344 10.37 -15.32 -9.93
N CYS A 345 10.02 -15.51 -11.21
CA CYS A 345 9.61 -16.83 -11.72
C CYS A 345 10.83 -17.75 -11.78
N GLN A 346 10.89 -18.72 -10.86
CA GLN A 346 12.06 -19.58 -10.67
C GLN A 346 11.64 -21.04 -10.45
N ALA A 347 12.53 -21.95 -10.78
CA ALA A 347 12.34 -23.36 -10.51
C ALA A 347 12.42 -23.61 -8.99
N VAL A 348 11.37 -24.23 -8.46
CA VAL A 348 11.33 -24.81 -7.12
C VAL A 348 11.67 -26.30 -7.27
N GLY A 349 12.51 -26.79 -6.36
CA GLY A 349 12.93 -28.19 -6.36
C GLY A 349 11.74 -29.17 -6.36
N PRO A 350 11.97 -30.44 -6.74
CA PRO A 350 10.93 -31.45 -6.78
C PRO A 350 10.27 -31.62 -5.40
N THR A 351 8.95 -31.61 -5.37
CA THR A 351 8.14 -31.93 -4.18
C THR A 351 7.45 -33.28 -4.35
N PRO A 352 6.92 -33.90 -3.28
CA PRO A 352 6.11 -35.11 -3.40
C PRO A 352 4.91 -34.94 -4.35
N GLU A 353 4.31 -33.74 -4.43
CA GLU A 353 3.26 -33.45 -5.40
C GLU A 353 3.78 -33.23 -6.83
N TYR A 354 5.01 -32.73 -6.99
CA TYR A 354 5.60 -32.38 -8.29
C TYR A 354 7.02 -32.99 -8.44
N PRO A 355 7.13 -34.30 -8.76
CA PRO A 355 8.40 -35.01 -8.77
C PRO A 355 9.38 -34.56 -9.88
N LYS A 356 8.90 -33.81 -10.88
CA LYS A 356 9.74 -33.24 -11.95
C LYS A 356 10.29 -31.83 -11.63
N GLY A 357 9.97 -31.29 -10.44
CA GLY A 357 10.15 -29.87 -10.14
C GLY A 357 8.93 -29.04 -10.55
N ASN A 358 8.78 -27.88 -9.95
CA ASN A 358 7.73 -26.91 -10.28
C ASN A 358 8.37 -25.54 -10.56
N MET A 359 7.69 -24.63 -11.24
CA MET A 359 8.06 -23.21 -11.23
C MET A 359 7.17 -22.47 -10.23
N ASP A 360 7.70 -21.42 -9.62
CA ASP A 360 6.93 -20.59 -8.69
C ASP A 360 7.41 -19.14 -8.74
N CYS A 361 6.57 -18.23 -8.28
CA CYS A 361 6.91 -16.83 -8.08
C CYS A 361 7.63 -16.66 -6.73
N ILE A 362 8.93 -16.95 -6.71
CA ILE A 362 9.78 -16.84 -5.51
C ILE A 362 9.92 -15.38 -5.10
N GLY A 363 9.76 -15.10 -3.81
CA GLY A 363 9.88 -13.76 -3.21
C GLY A 363 8.55 -13.13 -2.84
N PHE A 364 7.43 -13.79 -3.13
CA PHE A 364 6.21 -13.61 -2.36
C PHE A 364 6.38 -14.36 -1.02
N PRO A 365 6.05 -13.79 0.14
CA PRO A 365 5.75 -14.61 1.30
C PRO A 365 4.60 -15.50 0.86
N LYS A 366 4.81 -16.81 0.77
CA LYS A 366 3.68 -17.73 0.70
C LYS A 366 2.95 -17.55 2.02
N TYR A 367 1.90 -16.73 2.02
CA TYR A 367 0.99 -16.56 3.16
C TYR A 367 0.14 -17.83 3.25
N LEU A 368 0.81 -18.91 3.60
CA LEU A 368 0.21 -20.18 3.93
C LEU A 368 0.03 -20.16 5.44
N TYR A 369 -1.19 -20.43 5.88
CA TYR A 369 -1.37 -20.90 7.25
C TYR A 369 -0.52 -22.17 7.47
N PRO A 370 -0.22 -22.55 8.73
CA PRO A 370 0.49 -23.80 9.03
C PRO A 370 -0.14 -25.07 8.40
N ASP A 371 -1.38 -24.97 7.92
CA ASP A 371 -2.15 -26.01 7.24
C ASP A 371 -2.18 -25.89 5.69
N ASN A 372 -1.27 -25.12 5.09
CA ASN A 372 -1.13 -24.93 3.63
C ASN A 372 -2.34 -24.28 2.92
N ARG A 373 -3.25 -23.60 3.63
CA ARG A 373 -4.30 -22.79 2.98
C ARG A 373 -3.76 -21.44 2.53
N VAL A 374 -4.06 -21.07 1.28
CA VAL A 374 -3.81 -19.73 0.73
C VAL A 374 -4.76 -18.74 1.41
N CYS A 375 -4.28 -17.59 1.87
CA CYS A 375 -5.15 -16.56 2.41
C CYS A 375 -6.24 -16.16 1.40
N GLU A 376 -7.50 -16.52 1.69
CA GLU A 376 -8.63 -16.38 0.76
C GLU A 376 -9.19 -14.96 0.65
N THR A 377 -8.82 -14.02 1.54
CA THR A 377 -9.33 -12.63 1.52
C THR A 377 -8.23 -11.58 1.66
N VAL A 378 -8.40 -10.45 0.97
CA VAL A 378 -7.46 -9.30 0.96
C VAL A 378 -7.18 -8.81 2.38
N SER A 379 -8.19 -8.74 3.24
CA SER A 379 -8.04 -8.34 4.65
C SER A 379 -7.18 -9.30 5.47
N SER A 380 -7.22 -10.60 5.17
CA SER A 380 -6.38 -11.60 5.85
C SER A 380 -4.91 -11.49 5.43
N CYS A 381 -4.65 -11.15 4.16
CA CYS A 381 -3.32 -10.92 3.63
C CYS A 381 -2.68 -9.63 4.17
N GLU A 382 -3.46 -8.55 4.28
CA GLU A 382 -3.00 -7.27 4.83
C GLU A 382 -2.58 -7.39 6.30
N PHE A 383 -3.32 -8.18 7.09
CA PHE A 383 -2.99 -8.43 8.49
C PHE A 383 -1.65 -9.18 8.67
N MET A 384 -1.34 -10.13 7.78
CA MET A 384 -0.05 -10.85 7.79
C MET A 384 1.12 -9.99 7.29
N ARG A 385 0.88 -9.05 6.36
CA ARG A 385 1.88 -8.04 5.97
C ARG A 385 2.28 -7.18 7.16
N TYR A 386 1.33 -6.87 8.05
CA TYR A 386 1.55 -6.18 9.32
C TYR A 386 2.46 -6.97 10.28
N MET A 387 2.27 -8.29 10.39
CA MET A 387 3.09 -9.19 11.22
C MET A 387 4.54 -9.35 10.73
N TYR A 388 4.78 -9.31 9.41
CA TYR A 388 6.14 -9.39 8.87
C TYR A 388 6.89 -8.05 8.95
N CYS A 389 6.20 -6.91 8.79
CA CYS A 389 6.82 -5.61 9.02
C CYS A 389 7.24 -5.41 10.49
N SER A 390 6.51 -5.97 11.45
CA SER A 390 6.94 -5.97 12.86
C SER A 390 8.07 -6.96 13.16
N ALA A 391 8.11 -8.13 12.50
CA ALA A 391 9.16 -9.14 12.73
C ALA A 391 10.54 -8.77 12.14
N VAL A 392 10.61 -8.02 11.03
CA VAL A 392 11.90 -7.59 10.46
C VAL A 392 12.54 -6.46 11.26
N SER A 393 11.74 -5.68 11.98
CA SER A 393 12.22 -4.62 12.87
C SER A 393 12.92 -5.16 14.13
N THR A 394 12.62 -6.39 14.55
CA THR A 394 13.26 -7.04 15.71
C THR A 394 14.53 -7.83 15.34
N LEU A 395 14.62 -8.34 14.12
CA LEU A 395 15.75 -9.19 13.69
C LEU A 395 16.98 -8.40 13.21
N PHE A 396 16.82 -7.13 12.83
CA PHE A 396 17.96 -6.28 12.45
C PHE A 396 18.79 -5.80 13.65
N ILE A 397 18.24 -5.83 14.86
CA ILE A 397 18.97 -5.49 16.10
C ILE A 397 19.84 -6.66 16.57
N HIS A 398 19.49 -7.90 16.24
CA HIS A 398 20.28 -9.07 16.64
C HIS A 398 21.47 -9.40 15.71
N PHE A 399 21.47 -8.94 14.46
CA PHE A 399 22.60 -9.19 13.55
C PHE A 399 23.76 -8.19 13.71
N LEU A 400 23.49 -6.98 14.21
CA LEU A 400 24.57 -6.02 14.49
C LEU A 400 25.32 -6.31 15.81
N THR A 401 24.81 -7.19 16.66
CA THR A 401 25.48 -7.60 17.90
C THR A 401 26.42 -8.80 17.76
N PHE A 402 26.37 -9.56 16.66
CA PHE A 402 27.22 -10.74 16.47
C PHE A 402 28.53 -10.51 15.69
N SER A 403 28.72 -9.36 15.04
CA SER A 403 29.94 -9.08 14.26
C SER A 403 31.02 -8.27 15.00
N PHE A 404 30.87 -8.00 16.29
CA PHE A 404 31.89 -7.30 17.11
C PHE A 404 32.52 -8.17 18.21
N LEU A 405 32.37 -9.50 18.14
CA LEU A 405 32.90 -10.45 19.13
C LEU A 405 33.93 -11.45 18.57
N GLN A 406 34.58 -11.09 17.47
CA GLN A 406 35.92 -11.58 17.15
C GLN A 406 36.72 -10.35 16.75
N TRP A 407 37.63 -9.92 17.64
CA TRP A 407 38.98 -9.39 17.40
C TRP A 407 39.55 -8.85 18.72
#